data_AF-A0A4Y9RMR0-F1
#
_entry.id   AF-A0A4Y9RMR0-F1
#
_cell.length_a   1.000
_cell.length_b   1.000
_cell.length_c   1.000
_cell.angle_alpha   90.00
_cell.angle_beta   90.00
_cell.angle_gamma   90.00
#
_symmetry.space_group_name_H-M   'P 1'
#
loop_
_entity.id
_entity.type
_entity.pdbx_description
1 polymer ?
#
loop_
_entity_poly.entity_id
_entity_poly.type
_entity_poly.pdbx_seq_one_letter_code
_entity_poly.pdbx_strand_id
1 'polypeptide(L)'
;AMLNAPDGGLIAEVERLRARGDLHPALPSMRCVGYRQAWEYLDGHVDRDTLRDKGIAATRQLAKRQLTWLRAMPERTVIDCLAPDAAGQTLHHAQRALASGQA
;
A
#
# COMPACT_ATOMS: atom_id res chain seq x y z
N ALA A 1 2.86 -15.63 -4.46
CA ALA A 1 2.49 -14.67 -3.38
C ALA A 1 3.42 -13.47 -3.48
N MET A 2 2.96 -12.24 -3.26
CA MET A 2 3.69 -10.97 -3.51
C MET A 2 5.14 -10.91 -2.98
N LEU A 3 5.48 -11.75 -1.98
CA LEU A 3 6.83 -11.92 -1.44
C LEU A 3 7.80 -12.70 -2.35
N ASN A 4 7.29 -13.60 -3.18
CA ASN A 4 8.05 -14.46 -4.10
C ASN A 4 7.40 -14.40 -5.50
N ALA A 5 7.40 -13.22 -6.11
CA ALA A 5 7.11 -13.12 -7.54
C ALA A 5 8.26 -13.76 -8.35
N PRO A 6 8.04 -14.20 -9.60
CA PRO A 6 9.09 -14.77 -10.45
C PRO A 6 10.33 -13.87 -10.56
N ASP A 7 10.13 -12.55 -10.43
CA ASP A 7 11.17 -11.53 -10.50
C ASP A 7 11.86 -11.24 -9.14
N GLY A 8 11.70 -12.15 -8.16
CA GLY A 8 12.32 -12.07 -6.83
C GLY A 8 11.43 -11.48 -5.72
N GLY A 9 10.27 -10.90 -6.07
CA GLY A 9 9.31 -10.35 -5.10
C GLY A 9 9.86 -9.24 -4.20
N LEU A 10 9.10 -8.88 -3.17
CA LEU A 10 9.43 -7.76 -2.29
C LEU A 10 10.77 -7.93 -1.56
N ILE A 11 11.11 -9.15 -1.10
CA ILE A 11 12.34 -9.39 -0.33
C ILE A 11 13.58 -9.10 -1.19
N ALA A 12 13.62 -9.63 -2.41
CA ALA A 12 14.75 -9.38 -3.32
C ALA A 12 14.83 -7.90 -3.74
N GLU A 13 13.69 -7.22 -3.87
CA GLU A 13 13.69 -5.77 -4.10
C GLU A 13 14.33 -5.01 -2.94
N VAL A 14 13.95 -5.31 -1.70
CA VAL A 14 14.52 -4.64 -0.52
C VAL A 14 16.00 -4.98 -0.36
N GLU A 15 16.42 -6.20 -0.69
CA GLU A 15 17.84 -6.58 -0.71
C GLU A 15 18.66 -5.72 -1.70
N ARG A 16 18.15 -5.52 -2.92
CA ARG A 16 18.78 -4.60 -3.89
C ARG A 16 18.83 -3.16 -3.40
N LEU A 17 17.77 -2.70 -2.71
CA LEU A 17 17.75 -1.37 -2.12
C LEU A 17 18.79 -1.22 -1.00
N ARG A 18 18.95 -2.23 -0.13
CA ARG A 18 19.99 -2.25 0.90
C ARG A 18 21.39 -2.21 0.30
N ALA A 19 21.62 -2.95 -0.80
CA ALA A 19 22.91 -3.03 -1.48
C ALA A 19 23.39 -1.68 -2.05
N ARG A 20 22.51 -0.69 -2.23
CA ARG A 20 22.91 0.66 -2.66
C ARG A 20 23.77 1.39 -1.62
N GLY A 21 23.61 1.08 -0.33
CA GLY A 21 24.39 1.67 0.76
C GLY A 21 23.95 3.07 1.21
N ASP A 22 23.05 3.75 0.49
CA ASP A 22 22.57 5.11 0.82
C ASP A 22 21.22 5.12 1.56
N LEU A 23 20.62 3.95 1.78
CA LEU A 23 19.32 3.80 2.44
C LEU A 23 19.48 3.23 3.85
N HIS A 24 18.61 3.66 4.77
CA HIS A 24 18.53 3.10 6.12
C HIS A 24 17.06 3.02 6.61
N PRO A 25 16.75 2.16 7.61
CA PRO A 25 15.37 1.87 8.04
C PRO A 25 14.56 3.07 8.53
N ALA A 26 15.22 4.13 8.98
CA ALA A 26 14.55 5.31 9.51
C ALA A 26 14.04 6.27 8.42
N LEU A 27 14.47 6.10 7.16
CA LEU A 27 13.97 6.91 6.05
C LEU A 27 12.47 6.68 5.80
N PRO A 28 11.70 7.72 5.44
CA PRO A 28 10.27 7.59 5.15
C PRO A 28 9.94 6.49 4.12
N SER A 29 10.75 6.37 3.07
CA SER A 29 10.61 5.33 2.04
C SER A 29 10.77 3.92 2.61
N MET A 30 11.76 3.70 3.49
CA MET A 30 12.00 2.39 4.11
C MET A 30 11.01 2.09 5.24
N ARG A 31 10.31 3.11 5.74
CA ARG A 31 9.20 2.97 6.68
C ARG A 31 7.88 2.63 5.98
N CYS A 32 7.81 2.49 4.67
CA CYS A 32 6.60 2.03 3.99
C CYS A 32 6.18 0.62 4.46
N VAL A 33 4.88 0.36 4.38
CA VAL A 33 4.30 -0.97 4.68
C VAL A 33 4.93 -2.00 3.73
N GLY A 34 5.30 -3.16 4.25
CA GLY A 34 6.04 -4.18 3.52
C GLY A 34 7.55 -3.98 3.62
N TYR A 35 8.06 -2.81 3.22
CA TYR A 35 9.50 -2.52 3.19
C TYR A 35 10.17 -2.63 4.56
N ARG A 36 9.55 -2.05 5.60
CA ARG A 36 10.09 -2.15 6.97
C ARG A 36 10.16 -3.59 7.46
N GLN A 37 9.11 -4.38 7.18
CA GLN A 37 9.05 -5.79 7.58
C GLN A 37 10.09 -6.63 6.83
N ALA A 38 10.26 -6.37 5.52
CA ALA A 38 11.30 -7.01 4.71
C ALA A 38 12.71 -6.64 5.19
N TRP A 39 12.93 -5.39 5.59
CA TRP A 39 14.21 -4.97 6.16
C TRP A 39 14.50 -5.68 7.49
N GLU A 40 13.52 -5.73 8.41
CA GLU A 40 13.65 -6.46 9.69
C GLU A 40 14.00 -7.94 9.48
N TYR A 41 13.36 -8.59 8.48
CA TYR A 41 13.67 -9.97 8.11
C TYR A 41 15.08 -10.13 7.56
N LEU A 42 15.52 -9.22 6.69
CA LEU A 42 16.86 -9.24 6.10
C LEU A 42 17.97 -8.86 7.10
N ASP A 43 17.63 -8.23 8.22
CA ASP A 43 18.50 -8.06 9.39
C ASP A 43 18.50 -9.30 10.32
N GLY A 44 17.64 -10.29 10.07
CA GLY A 44 17.50 -11.50 10.89
C GLY A 44 16.67 -11.33 12.17
N HIS A 45 15.98 -10.19 12.33
CA HIS A 45 15.18 -9.90 13.54
C HIS A 45 13.84 -10.65 13.60
N VAL A 46 13.33 -11.12 12.46
CA VAL A 46 12.09 -11.88 12.36
C VAL A 46 12.24 -13.00 11.34
N ASP A 47 11.47 -14.09 11.51
CA ASP A 47 11.33 -15.10 10.49
C ASP A 47 10.34 -14.68 9.37
N ARG A 48 10.22 -15.53 8.36
CA ARG A 48 9.43 -15.25 7.16
C ARG A 48 7.93 -15.23 7.42
N ASP A 49 7.44 -16.07 8.33
CA ASP A 49 6.01 -16.12 8.68
C ASP A 49 5.61 -14.89 9.49
N THR A 50 6.46 -14.47 10.42
CA THR A 50 6.33 -13.23 11.17
C THR A 50 6.37 -12.01 10.26
N LEU A 51 7.27 -11.97 9.26
CA LEU A 51 7.27 -10.92 8.22
C LEU A 51 5.92 -10.84 7.51
N ARG A 52 5.36 -11.99 7.11
CA ARG A 52 4.09 -12.06 6.39
C ARG A 52 2.96 -11.52 7.26
N ASP A 53 2.87 -11.97 8.50
CA ASP A 53 1.79 -11.59 9.42
C ASP A 53 1.87 -10.11 9.80
N LYS A 54 3.08 -9.61 10.12
CA LYS A 54 3.31 -8.18 10.35
C LYS A 54 2.95 -7.35 9.13
N GLY A 55 3.31 -7.81 7.92
CA GLY A 55 2.98 -7.13 6.67
C GLY A 55 1.47 -7.03 6.45
N ILE A 56 0.74 -8.13 6.62
CA ILE A 56 -0.73 -8.15 6.52
C ILE A 56 -1.36 -7.20 7.55
N ALA A 57 -0.93 -7.28 8.81
CA ALA A 57 -1.43 -6.42 9.87
C ALA A 57 -1.20 -4.94 9.57
N ALA A 58 0.01 -4.57 9.13
CA ALA A 58 0.37 -3.21 8.77
C ALA A 58 -0.47 -2.68 7.59
N THR A 59 -0.72 -3.49 6.56
CA THR A 59 -1.59 -3.13 5.42
C THR A 59 -3.03 -2.92 5.88
N ARG A 60 -3.57 -3.79 6.73
CA ARG A 60 -4.92 -3.63 7.29
C ARG A 60 -5.06 -2.36 8.12
N GLN A 61 -4.05 -2.04 8.93
CA GLN A 61 -4.04 -0.81 9.72
C GLN A 61 -3.95 0.43 8.83
N LEU A 62 -3.14 0.39 7.76
CA LEU A 62 -3.08 1.47 6.77
C LEU A 62 -4.44 1.68 6.11
N ALA A 63 -5.07 0.62 5.57
CA ALA A 63 -6.38 0.69 4.94
C ALA A 63 -7.45 1.19 5.92
N LYS A 64 -7.46 0.71 7.17
CA LYS A 64 -8.38 1.21 8.22
C LYS A 64 -8.22 2.71 8.42
N ARG A 65 -6.99 3.22 8.54
CA ARG A 65 -6.73 4.65 8.68
C ARG A 65 -7.20 5.43 7.45
N GLN A 66 -6.87 4.99 6.24
CA GLN A 66 -7.34 5.62 5.00
C GLN A 66 -8.86 5.72 4.96
N LEU A 67 -9.58 4.64 5.30
CA LEU A 67 -11.04 4.64 5.37
C LEU A 67 -11.58 5.58 6.45
N THR A 68 -10.95 5.65 7.63
CA THR A 68 -11.32 6.62 8.67
C THR A 68 -11.23 8.06 8.16
N TRP A 69 -10.12 8.41 7.50
CA TRP A 69 -9.93 9.74 6.91
C TRP A 69 -10.97 10.04 5.82
N LEU A 70 -11.17 9.11 4.89
CA LEU A 70 -12.16 9.28 3.81
C LEU A 70 -13.58 9.44 4.35
N ARG A 71 -13.98 8.69 5.38
CA ARG A 71 -15.31 8.79 5.99
C ARG A 71 -15.60 10.16 6.61
N ALA A 72 -14.57 10.89 7.01
CA ALA A 72 -14.70 12.25 7.53
C ALA A 72 -14.86 13.30 6.42
N MET A 73 -14.68 12.94 5.14
CA MET A 73 -14.90 13.84 4.00
C MET A 73 -16.39 13.84 3.60
N PRO A 74 -17.10 14.98 3.71
CA PRO A 74 -18.53 15.06 3.47
C PRO A 74 -18.90 14.89 1.99
N GLU A 75 -18.09 15.44 1.07
CA GLU A 75 -18.35 15.44 -0.37
C GLU A 75 -17.82 14.19 -1.10
N ARG A 76 -17.50 13.12 -0.36
CA ARG A 76 -16.97 11.90 -0.99
C ARG A 76 -18.06 11.19 -1.80
N THR A 77 -17.65 10.65 -2.94
CA THR A 77 -18.44 9.64 -3.65
C THR A 77 -17.85 8.26 -3.35
N VAL A 78 -18.68 7.33 -2.87
CA VAL A 78 -18.25 5.95 -2.58
C VAL A 78 -18.61 5.06 -3.75
N ILE A 79 -17.63 4.33 -4.26
CA ILE A 79 -17.79 3.34 -5.32
C ILE A 79 -17.37 1.99 -4.75
N ASP A 80 -18.23 0.99 -4.89
CA ASP A 80 -17.89 -0.39 -4.52
C ASP A 80 -16.90 -0.96 -5.55
N CYS A 81 -15.72 -1.34 -5.09
CA CYS A 81 -14.68 -1.90 -5.96
C CYS A 81 -15.00 -3.31 -6.49
N LEU A 82 -16.01 -3.98 -5.94
CA LEU A 82 -16.50 -5.27 -6.41
C LEU A 82 -17.72 -5.15 -7.34
N ALA A 83 -18.25 -3.94 -7.55
CA ALA A 83 -19.33 -3.74 -8.50
C ALA A 83 -18.86 -4.08 -9.93
N PRO A 84 -19.67 -4.82 -10.72
CA PRO A 84 -19.31 -5.19 -12.09
C PRO A 84 -18.97 -4.00 -13.01
N ASP A 85 -19.54 -2.83 -12.71
CA ASP A 85 -19.40 -1.58 -13.48
C ASP A 85 -18.64 -0.48 -12.70
N ALA A 86 -17.86 -0.83 -11.69
CA ALA A 86 -17.14 0.14 -10.84
C ALA A 86 -16.33 1.18 -11.64
N ALA A 87 -15.68 0.76 -12.73
CA ALA A 87 -14.94 1.65 -13.61
C ALA A 87 -15.86 2.65 -14.34
N GLY A 88 -17.04 2.20 -14.79
CA GLY A 88 -18.05 3.05 -15.42
C GLY A 88 -18.64 4.07 -14.45
N GLN A 89 -18.96 3.63 -13.22
CA GLN A 89 -19.39 4.53 -12.14
C GLN A 89 -18.32 5.60 -11.85
N THR A 90 -17.05 5.18 -11.74
CA THR A 90 -15.91 6.09 -11.53
C THR A 90 -15.83 7.16 -12.61
N LEU A 91 -15.88 6.75 -13.88
CA LEU A 91 -15.81 7.66 -15.01
C LEU A 91 -16.98 8.64 -15.03
N HIS A 92 -18.21 8.16 -14.79
CA HIS A 92 -19.40 8.99 -14.73
C HIS A 92 -19.29 10.08 -13.65
N HIS A 93 -18.87 9.72 -12.44
CA HIS A 93 -18.70 10.68 -11.35
C HIS A 93 -17.59 11.70 -11.64
N ALA A 94 -16.46 11.27 -12.20
CA ALA A 94 -15.37 12.17 -12.59
C ALA A 94 -15.82 13.17 -13.67
N GLN A 95 -16.53 12.71 -14.70
CA GLN A 95 -17.08 13.57 -15.76
C GLN A 95 -18.06 14.62 -15.20
N ARG A 96 -18.93 14.21 -14.28
CA ARG A 96 -19.87 15.12 -13.62
C ARG A 96 -19.15 16.20 -12.82
N ALA A 97 -18.13 15.83 -12.03
CA ALA A 97 -17.35 16.78 -11.24
C ALA A 97 -16.64 17.82 -12.12
N LEU A 98 -16.04 17.38 -13.23
CA LEU A 98 -15.40 18.26 -14.21
C LEU A 98 -16.40 19.20 -14.90
N ALA A 99 -17.60 18.71 -15.22
CA ALA A 99 -18.65 19.51 -15.87
C ALA A 99 -19.28 20.55 -14.94
N SER A 100 -19.30 20.31 -13.62
CA SER A 100 -19.89 21.23 -12.63
C SER A 100 -18.97 22.35 -12.17
N GLY A 101 -17.74 22.47 -12.72
CA GLY A 101 -16.81 23.56 -12.39
C GLY A 101 -16.30 23.55 -10.94
N GLN A 102 -16.49 22.44 -10.21
CA GLN A 102 -15.92 22.24 -8.88
C GLN A 102 -14.53 21.63 -9.07
N ALA A 103 -13.52 22.50 -9.13
CA ALA A 103 -12.11 22.19 -8.98
C ALA A 103 -11.58 22.88 -7.73
#